data_AF-A0ABD2MGX1-F1
#
_entry.id   AF-A0ABD2MGX1-F1
#
_cell.length_a   1.000
_cell.length_b   1.000
_cell.length_c   1.000
_cell.angle_alpha   90.00
_cell.angle_beta   90.00
_cell.angle_gamma   90.00
#
_symmetry.space_group_name_H-M   'P 1'
#
loop_
_entity.id
_entity.type
_entity.pdbx_description
1 polymer ?
#
loop_
_entity_poly.entity_id
_entity_poly.type
_entity_poly.pdbx_seq_one_letter_code
_entity_poly.pdbx_strand_id
1 'polypeptide(L)'
;VRARIRRAKVDWYSQGYTEIEEFGRKHDMFNLIKKVKEVTGFQKRKAMNSSVDGSDEIISDPEEQLILWKEYVERLFADDRQKNHGLMDSTTGPSITKSEVEKDIDRAKNKKSTVLDELLKKH
;
A
#
# COMPACT_ATOMS: atom_id res chain seq x y z
N VAL A 1 31.79 37.32 -13.57
CA VAL A 1 30.96 36.28 -12.90
C VAL A 1 30.32 35.29 -13.89
N ARG A 2 29.49 35.71 -14.85
CA ARG A 2 28.78 34.81 -15.79
C ARG A 2 29.69 33.85 -16.60
N ALA A 3 30.87 34.31 -17.01
CA ALA A 3 31.84 33.47 -17.72
C ALA A 3 32.41 32.34 -16.85
N ARG A 4 32.62 32.60 -15.55
CA ARG A 4 33.08 31.57 -14.58
C ARG A 4 31.99 30.54 -14.33
N ILE A 5 30.73 30.98 -14.22
CA ILE A 5 29.57 30.08 -14.10
C ILE A 5 29.45 29.18 -15.34
N ARG A 6 29.62 29.74 -16.54
CA ARG A 6 29.59 28.95 -17.78
C ARG A 6 30.70 27.90 -17.82
N ARG A 7 31.93 28.26 -17.45
CA ARG A 7 33.04 27.28 -17.36
C ARG A 7 32.73 26.19 -16.35
N ALA A 8 32.34 26.56 -15.13
CA ALA A 8 32.00 25.59 -14.09
C ALA A 8 30.89 24.62 -14.54
N LYS A 9 29.88 25.11 -15.27
CA LYS A 9 28.82 24.27 -15.85
C LYS A 9 29.36 23.31 -16.91
N VAL A 10 30.21 23.80 -17.81
CA VAL A 10 30.85 22.97 -18.86
C VAL A 10 31.76 21.91 -18.23
N ASP A 11 32.58 22.30 -17.26
CA ASP A 11 33.49 21.40 -16.55
C ASP A 11 32.70 20.31 -15.82
N TRP A 12 31.59 20.67 -15.17
CA TRP A 12 30.70 19.71 -14.51
C TRP A 12 30.10 18.69 -15.47
N TYR A 13 29.58 19.12 -16.63
CA TYR A 13 29.08 18.19 -17.65
C TYR A 13 30.20 17.30 -18.20
N SER A 14 31.37 17.88 -18.46
CA SER A 14 32.52 17.12 -18.98
C SER A 14 32.95 16.02 -18.02
N GLN A 15 33.03 16.31 -16.72
CA GLN A 15 33.32 15.31 -15.69
C GLN A 15 32.25 14.21 -15.64
N GLY A 16 30.98 14.61 -15.69
CA GLY A 16 29.86 13.66 -15.73
C GLY A 16 29.92 12.69 -16.89
N TYR A 17 30.30 13.15 -18.10
CA TYR A 17 30.46 12.27 -19.26
C TYR A 17 31.62 11.28 -19.10
N THR A 18 32.77 11.73 -18.61
CA THR A 18 33.92 10.86 -18.34
C THR A 18 33.57 9.74 -17.36
N GLU A 19 32.84 10.05 -16.29
CA GLU A 19 32.38 9.05 -15.32
C GLU A 19 31.41 8.04 -15.94
N ILE A 20 30.47 8.49 -16.80
CA ILE A 20 29.53 7.59 -17.50
C ILE A 20 30.29 6.63 -18.41
N GLU A 21 31.29 7.11 -19.16
CA GLU A 21 32.13 6.27 -20.02
C GLU A 21 32.94 5.26 -19.21
N GLU A 22 33.44 5.64 -18.03
CA GLU A 22 34.11 4.71 -17.12
C GLU A 22 33.19 3.61 -16.61
N PHE A 23 31.96 3.93 -16.20
CA PHE A 23 30.99 2.91 -15.77
C PHE A 23 30.61 1.99 -16.94
N GLY A 24 30.50 2.53 -18.16
CA GLY A 24 30.29 1.73 -19.37
C GLY A 24 31.42 0.73 -19.61
N ARG A 25 32.68 1.19 -19.51
CA ARG A 25 33.87 0.31 -19.63
C ARG A 25 33.92 -0.77 -18.56
N LYS A 26 33.47 -0.47 -17.34
CA LYS A 26 33.42 -1.43 -16.21
C LYS A 26 32.20 -2.35 -16.25
N HIS A 27 31.32 -2.22 -17.26
CA HIS A 27 30.01 -2.90 -17.29
C HIS A 27 29.15 -2.67 -16.04
N ASP A 28 29.39 -1.55 -15.34
CA ASP A 28 28.64 -1.18 -14.14
C ASP A 28 27.35 -0.44 -14.53
N MET A 29 26.38 -1.22 -14.99
CA MET A 29 25.12 -0.70 -15.51
C MET A 29 24.30 0.05 -14.44
N PHE A 30 24.44 -0.34 -13.16
CA PHE A 30 23.75 0.33 -12.06
C PHE A 30 24.27 1.77 -11.88
N ASN A 31 25.58 1.94 -11.74
CA ASN A 31 26.17 3.26 -11.55
C ASN A 31 26.08 4.10 -12.83
N LEU A 32 26.14 3.48 -14.01
CA LEU A 32 25.88 4.15 -15.29
C LEU A 32 24.49 4.79 -15.32
N ILE A 33 23.43 4.01 -15.05
CA ILE A 33 22.05 4.52 -15.06
C ILE A 33 21.86 5.60 -13.98
N LYS A 34 22.45 5.42 -12.80
CA LYS A 34 22.41 6.39 -11.70
C LYS A 34 23.04 7.73 -12.12
N LYS A 35 24.24 7.69 -12.68
CA LYS A 35 24.98 8.90 -13.11
C LYS A 35 24.31 9.59 -14.29
N VAL A 36 23.79 8.84 -15.26
CA VAL A 36 23.00 9.39 -16.37
C VAL A 36 21.81 10.19 -15.85
N LYS A 37 21.05 9.67 -14.88
CA LYS A 37 19.90 10.37 -14.28
C LYS A 37 20.30 11.65 -13.53
N GLU A 38 21.48 11.66 -12.90
CA GLU A 38 22.03 12.83 -12.21
C GLU A 38 22.40 13.94 -13.20
N VAL A 39 23.16 13.61 -14.25
CA VAL A 39 23.63 14.58 -15.26
C VAL A 39 22.48 15.17 -16.09
N THR A 40 21.48 14.34 -16.41
CA THR A 40 20.31 14.73 -17.21
C THR A 40 19.21 15.40 -16.38
N GLY A 41 19.28 15.34 -15.05
CA GLY A 41 18.26 15.91 -14.17
C GLY A 41 16.95 15.11 -14.12
N PHE A 42 16.90 13.88 -14.63
CA PHE A 42 15.73 12.98 -14.52
C PHE A 42 15.59 12.36 -13.12
N GLN A 43 15.82 13.14 -12.07
CA GLN A 43 15.56 12.72 -10.70
C GLN A 43 14.05 12.92 -10.45
N LYS A 44 13.34 11.82 -10.10
CA LYS A 44 11.97 11.97 -9.57
C LYS A 44 12.06 12.81 -8.31
N ARG A 45 11.30 13.91 -8.22
CA ARG A 45 11.16 14.64 -6.95
C ARG A 45 10.69 13.63 -5.92
N LYS A 46 11.43 13.48 -4.83
CA LYS A 46 10.99 12.67 -3.71
C LYS A 46 9.71 13.35 -3.22
N ALA A 47 8.56 12.69 -3.39
CA ALA A 47 7.34 13.16 -2.76
C ALA A 47 7.65 13.23 -1.26
N MET A 48 7.50 14.42 -0.67
CA MET A 48 7.60 14.56 0.76
C MET A 48 6.39 13.80 1.30
N ASN A 49 6.62 12.74 2.08
CA ASN A 49 5.57 11.97 2.72
C ASN A 49 4.99 12.83 3.85
N SER A 50 4.26 13.88 3.52
CA SER A 50 3.55 14.70 4.48
C SER A 50 2.26 13.99 4.84
N SER A 51 2.18 13.49 6.07
CA SER A 51 0.87 13.19 6.67
C SER A 51 0.17 14.52 6.96
N VAL A 52 -1.11 14.58 6.65
CA VAL A 52 -1.93 15.77 6.83
C VAL A 52 -2.87 15.49 8.00
N ASP A 53 -2.90 16.39 8.98
CA ASP A 53 -3.86 16.34 10.10
C ASP A 53 -5.29 16.69 9.62
N GLY A 54 -6.31 16.39 10.44
CA GLY A 54 -7.70 16.81 10.21
C GLY A 54 -7.90 18.32 10.05
N SER A 55 -6.87 19.12 10.34
CA SER A 55 -6.79 20.58 10.21
C SER A 55 -6.10 21.06 8.91
N ASP A 56 -5.76 20.15 7.98
CA ASP A 56 -5.03 20.41 6.71
C ASP A 56 -3.59 20.94 6.88
N GLU A 57 -3.00 20.82 8.08
CA GLU A 57 -1.58 21.14 8.31
C GLU A 57 -0.67 19.94 8.01
N ILE A 58 0.46 20.24 7.37
CA ILE A 58 1.49 19.26 6.99
C ILE A 58 2.35 18.96 8.21
N ILE A 59 2.19 17.75 8.76
CA ILE A 59 3.04 17.25 9.84
C ILE A 59 4.32 16.67 9.21
N SER A 60 5.42 17.41 9.38
CA SER A 60 6.75 17.02 8.90
C SER A 60 7.59 16.31 9.97
N ASP A 61 7.19 16.36 11.24
CA ASP A 61 7.95 15.77 12.34
C ASP A 61 7.59 14.28 12.55
N PRO A 62 8.57 13.37 12.61
CA PRO A 62 8.30 11.94 12.77
C PRO A 62 7.60 11.57 14.09
N GLU A 63 7.79 12.30 15.19
CA GLU A 63 7.12 12.01 16.46
C GLU A 63 5.65 12.39 16.39
N GLU A 64 5.35 13.55 15.81
CA GLU A 64 3.98 14.00 15.54
C GLU A 64 3.24 13.04 14.58
N GLN A 65 3.92 12.51 13.57
CA GLN A 65 3.34 11.48 12.69
C GLN A 65 2.96 10.20 13.45
N LEU A 66 3.79 9.75 14.40
CA LEU A 66 3.48 8.57 15.21
C LEU A 66 2.26 8.78 16.10
N ILE A 67 2.10 9.98 16.67
CA ILE A 67 0.94 10.34 17.48
C ILE A 67 -0.33 10.28 16.62
N LEU A 68 -0.31 10.91 15.44
CA LEU A 68 -1.46 10.90 14.53
C LEU A 68 -1.83 9.48 14.06
N TRP A 69 -0.84 8.64 13.75
CA TRP A 69 -1.08 7.23 13.40
C TRP A 69 -1.71 6.45 14.56
N LYS A 70 -1.26 6.71 15.79
CA LYS A 70 -1.81 6.06 16.98
C LYS A 70 -3.27 6.47 17.20
N GLU A 71 -3.57 7.77 17.16
CA GLU A 71 -4.94 8.28 17.28
C GLU A 71 -5.86 7.76 16.18
N TYR A 72 -5.35 7.68 14.94
CA TYR A 72 -6.10 7.11 13.82
C TYR A 72 -6.48 5.65 14.08
N VAL A 73 -5.54 4.83 14.54
CA VAL A 73 -5.78 3.41 14.86
C VAL A 73 -6.74 3.27 16.03
N GLU A 74 -6.55 4.04 17.10
CA GLU A 74 -7.44 4.03 18.27
C GLU A 74 -8.88 4.38 17.88
N ARG A 75 -9.08 5.38 17.02
CA ARG A 75 -10.40 5.74 16.49
C ARG A 75 -10.98 4.66 15.58
N LEU A 76 -10.17 4.05 14.70
CA LEU A 76 -10.64 3.04 13.77
C LEU A 76 -11.13 1.78 14.48
N PHE A 77 -10.50 1.44 15.61
CA PHE A 77 -10.80 0.26 16.42
C PHE A 77 -11.50 0.57 17.74
N ALA A 78 -12.03 1.78 17.91
CA ALA A 78 -12.91 2.12 19.01
C ALA A 78 -14.24 1.36 18.85
N ASP A 79 -14.30 0.16 19.43
CA ASP A 79 -15.48 -0.69 19.38
C ASP A 79 -16.54 -0.20 20.37
N ASP A 80 -17.50 0.58 19.87
CA ASP A 80 -18.64 1.11 20.64
C ASP A 80 -19.85 0.14 20.70
N ARG A 81 -19.65 -1.14 20.35
CA ARG A 81 -20.73 -2.12 20.46
C ARG A 81 -21.04 -2.39 21.94
N GLN A 82 -22.28 -2.14 22.36
CA GLN A 82 -22.77 -2.53 23.68
C GLN A 82 -22.47 -4.02 23.93
N LYS A 83 -21.63 -4.30 24.95
CA LYS A 83 -21.25 -5.67 25.34
C LYS A 83 -22.44 -6.57 25.68
N ASN A 84 -23.58 -5.96 26.04
CA ASN A 84 -24.82 -6.66 26.35
C ASN A 84 -25.88 -6.28 25.31
N HIS A 85 -25.84 -6.95 24.16
CA HIS A 85 -27.09 -7.18 23.44
C HIS A 85 -27.95 -7.99 24.40
N GLY A 86 -29.08 -7.45 24.85
CA GLY A 86 -30.00 -8.11 25.77
C GLY A 86 -30.57 -9.39 25.15
N LEU A 87 -29.75 -10.44 25.10
CA LEU A 87 -30.16 -11.79 24.77
C LEU A 87 -31.03 -12.23 25.94
N MET A 88 -32.33 -12.02 25.81
CA MET A 88 -33.26 -12.87 26.53
C MET A 88 -32.95 -14.30 26.09
N ASP A 89 -32.72 -15.19 27.07
CA ASP A 89 -32.66 -16.64 26.91
C ASP A 89 -34.01 -17.15 26.38
N SER A 90 -34.33 -16.79 25.14
CA SER A 90 -35.41 -17.38 24.40
C SER A 90 -34.86 -18.70 23.86
N THR A 91 -35.12 -19.77 24.60
CA THR A 91 -34.95 -21.17 24.14
C THR A 91 -35.83 -21.52 22.94
N THR A 92 -36.50 -20.53 22.34
CA THR A 92 -37.36 -20.68 21.18
C THR A 92 -36.65 -20.10 19.96
N GLY A 93 -35.74 -20.89 19.40
CA GLY A 93 -35.31 -20.71 18.02
C GLY A 93 -36.45 -21.09 17.05
N PRO A 94 -36.37 -20.70 15.77
CA PRO A 94 -37.33 -21.15 14.76
C PRO A 94 -37.40 -22.68 14.75
N SER A 95 -38.63 -23.21 14.68
CA SER A 95 -38.86 -24.66 14.66
C SER A 95 -38.29 -25.25 13.38
N ILE A 96 -37.11 -25.87 13.48
CA ILE A 96 -36.52 -26.65 12.39
C ILE A 96 -37.45 -27.84 12.13
N THR A 97 -37.94 -27.94 10.90
CA THR A 97 -38.81 -29.04 10.48
C THR A 97 -37.96 -30.20 10.00
N LYS A 98 -38.36 -31.46 10.24
CA LYS A 98 -37.64 -32.66 9.74
C LYS A 98 -37.35 -32.60 8.24
N SER A 99 -38.28 -32.05 7.46
CA SER A 99 -38.14 -31.89 6.01
C SER A 99 -37.01 -30.92 5.59
N GLU A 100 -36.67 -29.95 6.44
CA GLU A 100 -35.56 -29.03 6.21
C GLU A 100 -34.23 -29.74 6.42
N VAL A 101 -34.12 -30.49 7.52
CA VAL A 101 -32.94 -31.32 7.83
C VAL A 101 -32.72 -32.39 6.78
N GLU A 102 -33.78 -33.06 6.31
CA GLU A 102 -33.71 -34.08 5.25
C GLU A 102 -33.22 -33.48 3.93
N LYS A 103 -33.73 -32.31 3.53
CA LYS A 103 -33.29 -31.61 2.32
C LYS A 103 -31.81 -31.22 2.38
N ASP A 104 -31.34 -30.75 3.53
CA ASP A 104 -29.95 -30.35 3.71
C ASP A 104 -29.00 -31.56 3.72
N ILE A 105 -29.42 -32.66 4.35
CA ILE A 105 -28.69 -33.93 4.29
C ILE A 105 -28.61 -34.45 2.85
N ASP A 106 -29.71 -34.41 2.10
CA ASP A 106 -29.73 -34.86 0.70
C ASP A 106 -28.91 -33.95 -0.21
N ARG A 107 -28.92 -32.63 0.03
CA ARG A 107 -28.05 -31.66 -0.66
C ARG A 107 -26.58 -31.94 -0.36
N ALA A 108 -26.22 -32.23 0.88
CA ALA A 108 -24.87 -32.57 1.28
C ALA A 108 -24.39 -33.90 0.66
N LYS A 109 -25.24 -34.93 0.64
CA LYS A 109 -24.95 -36.23 0.01
C LYS A 109 -24.72 -36.11 -1.49
N ASN A 110 -25.44 -35.22 -2.16
CA ASN A 110 -25.38 -35.08 -3.60
C ASN A 110 -24.10 -34.38 -4.11
N LYS A 111 -23.17 -33.93 -3.24
CA LYS A 111 -21.87 -33.28 -3.57
C LYS A 111 -21.91 -32.16 -4.62
N LYS A 112 -23.09 -31.75 -5.09
CA LYS A 112 -23.33 -30.60 -5.96
C LYS A 112 -23.35 -29.37 -5.07
N SER A 113 -22.19 -29.02 -4.54
CA SER A 113 -21.94 -27.67 -4.07
C SER A 113 -21.99 -26.78 -5.29
N THR A 114 -23.13 -26.12 -5.51
CA THR A 114 -23.30 -25.10 -6.56
C THR A 114 -22.25 -23.99 -6.44
N VAL A 115 -21.71 -23.79 -5.24
CA VAL A 115 -20.65 -22.81 -4.94
C VAL A 115 -19.29 -23.20 -5.55
N LEU A 116 -18.98 -24.51 -5.67
CA LEU A 116 -17.71 -24.95 -6.26
C LEU A 116 -17.71 -24.82 -7.80
N ASP A 117 -18.89 -24.99 -8.42
CA ASP A 117 -19.06 -24.97 -9.89
C ASP A 117 -18.98 -23.54 -10.48
N GLU A 118 -19.35 -22.51 -9.71
CA GLU A 118 -19.19 -21.10 -10.13
C GLU A 118 -17.74 -20.60 -10.04
N LEU A 119 -16.93 -21.17 -9.15
CA LEU A 119 -15.51 -20.83 -9.02
C LEU A 119 -14.63 -21.49 -10.10
N LEU A 120 -15.01 -22.69 -10.55
CA LEU A 120 -14.25 -23.44 -11.57
C LEU A 120 -14.50 -22.98 -13.02
N LYS A 121 -15.60 -22.29 -13.31
CA LYS A 121 -15.91 -21.76 -14.66
C LYS A 121 -15.22 -20.45 -15.02
N LYS A 122 -14.47 -19.84 -14.09
CA LYS A 122 -13.79 -18.56 -14.30
C LYS A 122 -12.29 -18.66 -14.64
N HIS A 123 -11.79 -19.86 -14.94
CA HIS A 123 -10.44 -20.07 -15.47
C HIS A 123 -10.45 -20.89 -16.75
#